data_AF-A0A1J5JEB4-F1
#
_entry.id   AF-A0A1J5JEB4-F1
#
_cell.length_a   1.000
_cell.length_b   1.000
_cell.length_c   1.000
_cell.angle_alpha   90.00
_cell.angle_beta   90.00
_cell.angle_gamma   90.00
#
_symmetry.space_group_name_H-M   'P 1'
#
loop_
_entity.id
_entity.type
_entity.pdbx_description
1 polymer ?
#
loop_
_entity_poly.entity_id
_entity_poly.type
_entity_poly.pdbx_seq_one_letter_code
_entity_poly.pdbx_strand_id
1 'polypeptide(L)'
;MKKMSNDVLNVLLVGVGGQGTILAGRVLSRAAISLGGEVKVSDIHGMAQRGGSVVTQVRFGPRVYAPVIAPGTADFLVAFEKLEARRWLPYLKAGGCLIVNDQEMPPLPVLTGAATYPADLVAVMGKLVQNLVVLDALDLARRAGNVKTVNMVLMGALARRLSISREAWEEALAASVPERFLEVNKKAFNLGWEQ
;
A
#
# COMPACT_ATOMS: atom_id res chain seq x y z
N MET A 1 -19.77 17.07 11.59
CA MET A 1 -18.37 16.61 11.72
C MET A 1 -18.37 15.24 12.38
N LYS A 2 -17.97 14.16 11.68
CA LYS A 2 -17.78 12.85 12.31
C LYS A 2 -16.55 12.97 13.24
N LYS A 3 -16.74 12.73 14.55
CA LYS A 3 -15.63 12.62 15.51
C LYS A 3 -14.64 11.59 14.98
N MET A 4 -13.36 11.97 14.86
CA MET A 4 -12.30 10.99 14.68
C MET A 4 -12.34 10.00 15.83
N SER A 5 -12.20 8.70 15.54
CA SER A 5 -11.80 7.72 16.54
C SER A 5 -10.50 8.19 17.20
N ASN A 6 -10.36 7.99 18.51
CA ASN A 6 -9.17 8.39 19.26
C ASN A 6 -7.91 7.56 18.90
N ASP A 7 -8.02 6.65 17.95
CA ASP A 7 -7.03 5.63 17.64
C ASP A 7 -6.14 6.05 16.48
N VAL A 8 -4.86 5.68 16.59
CA VAL A 8 -3.88 5.83 15.51
C VAL A 8 -4.09 4.71 14.50
N LEU A 9 -4.31 5.07 13.24
CA LEU A 9 -4.34 4.14 12.13
C LEU A 9 -2.92 3.85 11.63
N ASN A 10 -2.63 2.57 11.45
CA ASN A 10 -1.35 2.03 11.01
C ASN A 10 -1.52 1.38 9.63
N VAL A 11 -0.89 1.97 8.62
CA VAL A 11 -0.88 1.44 7.25
C VAL A 11 0.54 1.00 6.90
N LEU A 12 0.68 -0.28 6.58
CA LEU A 12 1.93 -0.89 6.16
C LEU A 12 1.93 -1.10 4.64
N LEU A 13 2.79 -0.39 3.92
CA LEU A 13 2.98 -0.54 2.47
C LEU A 13 4.22 -1.38 2.23
N VAL A 14 4.08 -2.52 1.54
CA VAL A 14 5.19 -3.46 1.30
C VAL A 14 5.29 -3.78 -0.18
N GLY A 15 6.52 -3.91 -0.66
CA GLY A 15 6.76 -4.23 -2.06
C GLY A 15 8.23 -4.44 -2.35
N VAL A 16 8.53 -4.45 -3.63
CA VAL A 16 9.89 -4.59 -4.17
C VAL A 16 10.36 -3.23 -4.70
N GLY A 17 11.66 -2.98 -4.60
CA GLY A 17 12.29 -1.75 -5.11
C GLY A 17 11.86 -1.43 -6.56
N GLY A 18 11.38 -0.20 -6.77
CA GLY A 18 10.89 0.28 -8.06
C GLY A 18 9.36 0.34 -8.21
N GLN A 19 8.59 -0.25 -7.28
CA GLN A 19 7.12 -0.26 -7.34
C GLN A 19 6.44 1.03 -6.83
N GLY A 20 7.20 2.02 -6.37
CA GLY A 20 6.65 3.33 -5.98
C GLY A 20 5.95 3.36 -4.61
N THR A 21 6.35 2.50 -3.67
CA THR A 21 5.86 2.46 -2.28
C THR A 21 6.04 3.79 -1.55
N ILE A 22 7.18 4.47 -1.73
CA ILE A 22 7.45 5.79 -1.13
C ILE A 22 6.48 6.86 -1.66
N LEU A 23 6.21 6.86 -2.98
CA LEU A 23 5.25 7.79 -3.57
C LEU A 23 3.83 7.51 -3.06
N ALA A 24 3.45 6.24 -2.95
CA ALA A 24 2.18 5.85 -2.36
C ALA A 24 2.05 6.31 -0.89
N GLY A 25 3.09 6.09 -0.07
CA GLY A 25 3.15 6.56 1.31
C GLY A 25 3.06 8.08 1.43
N ARG A 26 3.68 8.82 0.50
CA ARG A 26 3.58 10.29 0.43
C ARG A 26 2.16 10.76 0.10
N VAL A 27 1.49 10.13 -0.87
CA VAL A 27 0.09 10.46 -1.22
C VAL A 27 -0.82 10.17 -0.04
N LEU A 28 -0.72 8.99 0.57
CA LEU A 28 -1.48 8.63 1.78
C LEU A 28 -1.23 9.62 2.92
N SER A 29 0.04 9.97 3.19
CA SER A 29 0.39 10.89 4.27
C SER A 29 -0.22 12.27 4.05
N ARG A 30 -0.16 12.80 2.82
CA ARG A 30 -0.79 14.08 2.47
C ARG A 30 -2.30 14.03 2.61
N ALA A 31 -2.93 12.97 2.15
CA ALA A 31 -4.38 12.79 2.30
C ALA A 31 -4.77 12.72 3.78
N ALA A 32 -3.99 12.03 4.61
CA ALA A 32 -4.21 11.90 6.05
C ALA A 32 -4.03 13.21 6.84
N ILE A 33 -3.21 14.15 6.36
CA ILE A 33 -3.07 15.48 6.99
C ILE A 33 -4.42 16.22 7.05
N SER A 34 -5.32 15.98 6.09
CA SER A 34 -6.67 16.59 6.08
C SER A 34 -7.52 16.23 7.32
N LEU A 35 -7.16 15.18 8.05
CA LEU A 35 -7.84 14.77 9.27
C LEU A 35 -7.49 15.66 10.48
N GLY A 36 -6.52 16.57 10.35
CA GLY A 36 -6.14 17.51 11.41
C GLY A 36 -5.34 16.90 12.57
N GLY A 37 -4.81 15.69 12.38
CA GLY A 37 -3.97 14.97 13.35
C GLY A 37 -2.48 14.98 13.00
N GLU A 38 -1.71 14.18 13.73
CA GLU A 38 -0.31 13.91 13.43
C GLU A 38 -0.17 12.78 12.40
N VAL A 39 0.81 12.91 11.51
CA VAL A 39 1.21 11.86 10.56
C VAL A 39 2.70 11.60 10.73
N LYS A 40 3.08 10.33 10.90
CA LYS A 40 4.49 9.90 10.96
C LYS A 40 4.73 8.79 9.94
N VAL A 41 5.87 8.90 9.26
CA VAL A 41 6.29 7.96 8.21
C VAL A 41 7.64 7.38 8.58
N SER A 42 7.81 6.07 8.38
CA SER A 42 9.11 5.40 8.42
C SER A 42 9.28 4.59 7.15
N ASP A 43 10.30 4.93 6.37
CA ASP A 43 10.69 4.16 5.20
C ASP A 43 11.90 3.27 5.54
N ILE A 44 11.73 1.96 5.34
CA ILE A 44 12.78 0.96 5.48
C ILE A 44 13.11 0.47 4.07
N HIS A 45 14.28 0.86 3.60
CA HIS A 45 14.83 0.41 2.33
C HIS A 45 15.90 -0.63 2.62
N GLY A 46 15.79 -1.84 2.08
CA GLY A 46 16.92 -2.76 2.07
C GLY A 46 18.11 -2.14 1.30
N MET A 47 19.35 -2.54 1.64
CA MET A 47 20.55 -2.08 0.92
C MET A 47 20.52 -2.39 -0.60
N ALA A 48 19.62 -3.30 -1.03
CA ALA A 48 19.36 -3.59 -2.42
C ALA A 48 18.25 -2.67 -2.98
N GLN A 49 18.65 -1.58 -3.66
CA GLN A 49 17.72 -0.63 -4.30
C GLN A 49 16.90 -1.23 -5.46
N ARG A 50 17.27 -2.42 -5.97
CA ARG A 50 16.55 -3.16 -7.02
C ARG A 50 16.36 -4.62 -6.61
N GLY A 51 15.13 -5.10 -6.61
CA GLY A 51 14.80 -6.48 -6.23
C GLY A 51 14.75 -6.74 -4.71
N GLY A 52 15.12 -5.76 -3.87
CA GLY A 52 15.00 -5.85 -2.42
C GLY A 52 13.59 -5.48 -1.92
N SER A 53 13.24 -5.99 -0.74
CA SER A 53 12.04 -5.60 0.00
C SER A 53 12.13 -4.12 0.40
N VAL A 54 11.04 -3.40 0.18
CA VAL A 54 10.86 -2.00 0.56
C VAL A 54 9.58 -1.90 1.37
N VAL A 55 9.67 -1.23 2.51
CA VAL A 55 8.57 -1.09 3.45
C VAL A 55 8.39 0.38 3.81
N THR A 56 7.19 0.89 3.61
CA THR A 56 6.80 2.23 4.06
C THR A 56 5.70 2.08 5.11
N GLN A 57 5.96 2.60 6.30
CA GLN A 57 5.03 2.57 7.43
C GLN A 57 4.44 3.96 7.60
N VAL A 58 3.11 4.07 7.51
CA VAL A 58 2.40 5.34 7.68
C VAL A 58 1.47 5.21 8.87
N ARG A 59 1.67 6.08 9.87
CA ARG A 59 0.86 6.12 11.08
C ARG A 59 0.22 7.50 11.19
N PHE A 60 -1.09 7.56 11.40
CA PHE A 60 -1.80 8.83 11.52
C PHE A 60 -2.99 8.76 12.49
N GLY A 61 -3.22 9.86 13.20
CA GLY A 61 -4.28 9.98 14.21
C GLY A 61 -4.11 11.24 15.05
N PRO A 62 -4.91 11.44 16.11
CA PRO A 62 -4.83 12.65 16.93
C PRO A 62 -3.43 12.94 17.50
N ARG A 63 -2.69 11.88 17.86
CA ARG A 63 -1.31 11.97 18.33
C ARG A 63 -0.55 10.67 18.03
N VAL A 64 0.63 10.74 17.46
CA VAL A 64 1.43 9.58 17.06
C VAL A 64 2.81 9.69 17.72
N TYR A 65 3.15 8.81 18.66
CA TYR A 65 4.42 8.95 19.40
C TYR A 65 5.65 8.46 18.63
N ALA A 66 5.51 7.37 17.88
CA ALA A 66 6.60 6.74 17.13
C ALA A 66 6.20 6.45 15.68
N PRO A 67 7.14 6.47 14.72
CA PRO A 67 6.85 6.23 13.32
C PRO A 67 6.78 4.73 12.96
N VAL A 68 7.13 3.83 13.89
CA VAL A 68 7.24 2.37 13.65
C VAL A 68 5.95 1.65 14.06
N ILE A 69 5.49 0.72 13.23
CA ILE A 69 4.37 -0.19 13.42
C ILE A 69 4.91 -1.49 14.04
N ALA A 70 4.29 -1.96 15.11
CA ALA A 70 4.67 -3.22 15.76
C ALA A 70 3.98 -4.43 15.08
N PRO A 71 4.53 -5.65 15.19
CA PRO A 71 3.85 -6.86 14.77
C PRO A 71 2.43 -6.97 15.33
N GLY A 72 1.47 -7.44 14.53
CA GLY A 72 0.06 -7.56 14.91
C GLY A 72 -0.69 -6.24 15.13
N THR A 73 -0.17 -5.09 14.69
CA THR A 73 -0.81 -3.77 14.92
C THR A 73 -1.17 -2.99 13.66
N ALA A 74 -0.83 -3.47 12.46
CA ALA A 74 -1.22 -2.81 11.22
C ALA A 74 -2.73 -2.98 10.97
N ASP A 75 -3.44 -1.87 10.79
CA ASP A 75 -4.86 -1.85 10.39
C ASP A 75 -5.02 -2.24 8.93
N PHE A 76 -4.09 -1.79 8.10
CA PHE A 76 -4.03 -2.09 6.68
C PHE A 76 -2.62 -2.57 6.31
N LEU A 77 -2.55 -3.66 5.55
CA LEU A 77 -1.35 -4.09 4.87
C LEU A 77 -1.62 -4.02 3.37
N VAL A 78 -0.88 -3.17 2.67
CA VAL A 78 -0.99 -3.00 1.22
C VAL A 78 0.28 -3.55 0.58
N ALA A 79 0.15 -4.71 -0.05
CA ALA A 79 1.23 -5.41 -0.69
C ALA A 79 1.19 -5.20 -2.20
N PHE A 80 2.29 -4.69 -2.74
CA PHE A 80 2.48 -4.44 -4.17
C PHE A 80 2.89 -5.71 -4.91
N GLU A 81 3.18 -6.78 -4.17
CA GLU A 81 3.65 -8.08 -4.65
C GLU A 81 3.23 -9.15 -3.62
N LYS A 82 2.81 -10.34 -4.07
CA LYS A 82 2.14 -11.35 -3.23
C LYS A 82 3.06 -12.10 -2.26
N LEU A 83 4.36 -12.25 -2.55
CA LEU A 83 5.36 -12.78 -1.62
C LEU A 83 5.66 -11.78 -0.50
N GLU A 84 5.68 -10.49 -0.80
CA GLU A 84 5.80 -9.44 0.23
C GLU A 84 4.58 -9.43 1.16
N ALA A 85 3.37 -9.65 0.63
CA ALA A 85 2.17 -9.86 1.44
C ALA A 85 2.36 -10.99 2.46
N ARG A 86 2.84 -12.15 1.99
CA ARG A 86 3.08 -13.33 2.84
C ARG A 86 4.19 -13.09 3.87
N ARG A 87 5.24 -12.36 3.50
CA ARG A 87 6.39 -12.04 4.37
C ARG A 87 5.98 -11.12 5.52
N TRP A 88 5.17 -10.12 5.22
CA TRP A 88 4.78 -9.09 6.20
C TRP A 88 3.44 -9.37 6.90
N LEU A 89 2.76 -10.46 6.54
CA LEU A 89 1.50 -10.88 7.16
C LEU A 89 1.49 -10.86 8.71
N PRO A 90 2.57 -11.23 9.43
CA PRO A 90 2.60 -11.15 10.90
C PRO A 90 2.41 -9.73 11.48
N TYR A 91 2.53 -8.67 10.68
CA TYR A 91 2.27 -7.30 11.11
C TYR A 91 0.80 -6.93 11.09
N LEU A 92 -0.02 -7.63 10.30
CA LEU A 92 -1.45 -7.37 10.20
C LEU A 92 -2.14 -7.74 11.52
N LYS A 93 -2.94 -6.82 12.05
CA LYS A 93 -3.73 -7.09 13.25
C LYS A 93 -4.87 -8.07 12.97
N ALA A 94 -5.39 -8.72 14.01
CA ALA A 94 -6.63 -9.48 13.89
C ALA A 94 -7.78 -8.57 13.41
N GLY A 95 -8.47 -8.97 12.35
CA GLY A 95 -9.51 -8.16 11.70
C GLY A 95 -8.99 -7.01 10.82
N GLY A 96 -7.67 -6.83 10.69
CA GLY A 96 -7.07 -5.88 9.75
C GLY A 96 -7.36 -6.24 8.29
N CYS A 97 -7.22 -5.26 7.39
CA CYS A 97 -7.45 -5.43 5.96
C CYS A 97 -6.13 -5.68 5.21
N LEU A 98 -6.11 -6.73 4.41
CA LEU A 98 -5.00 -7.04 3.51
C LEU A 98 -5.41 -6.70 2.07
N ILE A 99 -4.64 -5.83 1.41
CA ILE A 99 -4.80 -5.48 0.00
C ILE A 99 -3.58 -6.00 -0.74
N VAL A 100 -3.77 -6.90 -1.70
CA VAL A 100 -2.69 -7.56 -2.42
C VAL A 100 -2.83 -7.33 -3.91
N ASN A 101 -1.78 -6.80 -4.52
CA ASN A 101 -1.57 -6.92 -5.96
C ASN A 101 -1.14 -8.37 -6.27
N ASP A 102 -1.92 -9.10 -7.06
CA ASP A 102 -1.58 -10.46 -7.52
C ASP A 102 -0.51 -10.43 -8.62
N GLN A 103 0.64 -9.88 -8.24
CA GLN A 103 1.82 -9.78 -9.07
C GLN A 103 2.92 -10.63 -8.44
N GLU A 104 3.58 -11.40 -9.29
CA GLU A 104 4.75 -12.20 -8.95
C GLU A 104 6.02 -11.49 -9.41
N MET A 105 6.92 -11.19 -8.47
CA MET A 105 8.27 -10.71 -8.80
C MET A 105 9.30 -11.60 -8.11
N PRO A 106 9.87 -12.59 -8.82
CA PRO A 106 10.81 -13.53 -8.24
C PRO A 106 12.05 -12.80 -7.68
N PRO A 107 12.41 -13.00 -6.40
CA PRO A 107 13.64 -12.44 -5.85
C PRO A 107 14.87 -13.19 -6.40
N LEU A 108 16.06 -12.61 -6.21
CA LEU A 108 17.31 -13.16 -6.77
C LEU A 108 17.52 -14.66 -6.47
N PRO A 109 17.29 -15.18 -5.25
CA PRO A 109 17.46 -16.62 -5.00
C PRO A 109 16.56 -17.51 -5.86
N VAL A 110 15.37 -17.03 -6.25
CA VAL A 110 14.50 -17.78 -7.17
C VAL A 110 15.04 -17.70 -8.60
N LEU A 111 15.48 -16.51 -9.03
CA LEU A 111 16.04 -16.32 -10.37
C LEU A 111 17.33 -17.13 -10.60
N THR A 112 18.14 -17.33 -9.56
CA THR A 112 19.38 -18.13 -9.63
C THR A 112 19.15 -19.63 -9.40
N GLY A 113 17.91 -20.07 -9.20
CA GLY A 113 17.57 -21.46 -8.89
C GLY A 113 17.96 -21.94 -7.50
N ALA A 114 18.37 -21.03 -6.60
CA ALA A 114 18.71 -21.34 -5.21
C ALA A 114 17.48 -21.52 -4.31
N ALA A 115 16.30 -21.08 -4.76
CA ALA A 115 15.02 -21.23 -4.09
C ALA A 115 13.87 -21.34 -5.11
N THR A 116 12.69 -21.75 -4.65
CA THR A 116 11.46 -21.77 -5.45
C THR A 116 10.50 -20.68 -4.98
N TYR A 117 9.83 -20.00 -5.90
CA TYR A 117 8.75 -19.10 -5.54
C TYR A 117 7.57 -19.92 -4.98
N PRO A 118 7.04 -19.60 -3.78
CA PRO A 118 5.95 -20.36 -3.21
C PRO A 118 4.66 -20.28 -4.05
N ALA A 119 4.04 -21.42 -4.31
CA ALA A 119 2.75 -21.49 -5.00
C ALA A 119 1.58 -21.08 -4.09
N ASP A 120 0.43 -20.77 -4.71
CA ASP A 120 -0.88 -20.59 -4.06
C ASP A 120 -0.94 -19.55 -2.93
N LEU A 121 -0.03 -18.57 -2.93
CA LEU A 121 0.07 -17.57 -1.86
C LEU A 121 -1.25 -16.85 -1.58
N VAL A 122 -1.99 -16.47 -2.63
CA VAL A 122 -3.29 -15.81 -2.49
C VAL A 122 -4.31 -16.71 -1.79
N ALA A 123 -4.41 -17.97 -2.21
CA ALA A 123 -5.33 -18.94 -1.60
C ALA A 123 -4.96 -19.24 -0.14
N VAL A 124 -3.67 -19.34 0.18
CA VAL A 124 -3.20 -19.50 1.56
C VAL A 124 -3.56 -18.29 2.41
N MET A 125 -3.33 -17.07 1.92
CA MET A 125 -3.69 -15.85 2.64
C MET A 125 -5.20 -15.70 2.83
N GLY A 126 -6.02 -16.11 1.86
CA GLY A 126 -7.48 -16.11 1.97
C GLY A 126 -8.03 -17.03 3.06
N LYS A 127 -7.28 -18.05 3.49
CA LYS A 127 -7.64 -18.87 4.66
C LYS A 127 -7.26 -18.23 5.99
N LEU A 128 -6.34 -17.26 5.99
CA LEU A 128 -5.78 -16.64 7.19
C LEU A 128 -6.37 -15.25 7.46
N VAL A 129 -6.81 -14.53 6.42
CA VAL A 129 -7.26 -13.15 6.51
C VAL A 129 -8.70 -13.03 6.03
N GLN A 130 -9.59 -12.60 6.92
CA GLN A 130 -11.01 -12.41 6.60
C GLN A 130 -11.23 -11.23 5.64
N ASN A 131 -10.53 -10.12 5.87
CA ASN A 131 -10.64 -8.90 5.07
C ASN A 131 -9.53 -8.87 4.01
N LEU A 132 -9.62 -9.76 3.03
CA LEU A 132 -8.66 -9.84 1.92
C LEU A 132 -9.23 -9.21 0.64
N VAL A 133 -8.46 -8.33 0.03
CA VAL A 133 -8.71 -7.74 -1.29
C VAL A 133 -7.57 -8.15 -2.19
N VAL A 134 -7.88 -8.84 -3.29
CA VAL A 134 -6.91 -9.25 -4.29
C VAL A 134 -7.27 -8.57 -5.60
N LEU A 135 -6.28 -7.95 -6.24
CA LEU A 135 -6.48 -7.25 -7.49
C LEU A 135 -5.29 -7.45 -8.42
N ASP A 136 -5.57 -7.50 -9.72
CA ASP A 136 -4.55 -7.33 -10.77
C ASP A 136 -4.32 -5.83 -10.98
N ALA A 137 -3.54 -5.22 -10.09
CA ALA A 137 -3.27 -3.79 -10.16
C ALA A 137 -2.45 -3.43 -11.41
N LEU A 138 -1.71 -4.39 -11.96
CA LEU A 138 -0.93 -4.21 -13.20
C LEU A 138 -1.85 -4.07 -14.41
N ASP A 139 -2.88 -4.90 -14.52
CA ASP A 139 -3.87 -4.77 -15.59
C ASP A 139 -4.69 -3.48 -15.45
N LEU A 140 -5.12 -3.13 -14.24
CA LEU A 140 -5.82 -1.86 -14.00
C LEU A 140 -4.94 -0.64 -14.36
N ALA A 141 -3.65 -0.65 -14.02
CA ALA A 141 -2.71 0.39 -14.42
C ALA A 141 -2.49 0.43 -15.94
N ARG A 142 -2.47 -0.75 -16.60
CA ARG A 142 -2.42 -0.85 -18.07
C ARG A 142 -3.65 -0.20 -18.70
N ARG A 143 -4.86 -0.48 -18.20
CA ARG A 143 -6.12 0.14 -18.62
C ARG A 143 -6.18 1.64 -18.34
N ALA A 144 -5.53 2.10 -17.27
CA ALA A 144 -5.35 3.52 -17.00
C ALA A 144 -4.47 4.20 -18.07
N GLY A 145 -3.56 3.45 -18.69
CA GLY A 145 -2.69 3.91 -19.77
C GLY A 145 -1.21 3.94 -19.41
N ASN A 146 -0.82 3.52 -18.20
CA ASN A 146 0.57 3.47 -17.78
C ASN A 146 0.79 2.46 -16.65
N VAL A 147 1.50 1.37 -16.93
CA VAL A 147 1.82 0.33 -15.92
C VAL A 147 2.62 0.85 -14.71
N LYS A 148 3.25 2.04 -14.80
CA LYS A 148 3.96 2.66 -13.67
C LYS A 148 3.01 3.23 -12.60
N THR A 149 1.70 3.24 -12.84
CA THR A 149 0.68 3.75 -11.89
C THR A 149 0.03 2.66 -11.04
N VAL A 150 0.58 1.43 -11.01
CA VAL A 150 0.16 0.32 -10.13
C VAL A 150 0.01 0.78 -8.68
N ASN A 151 0.94 1.60 -8.21
CA ASN A 151 0.92 2.16 -6.87
C ASN A 151 -0.34 3.00 -6.60
N MET A 152 -0.83 3.75 -7.59
CA MET A 152 -2.04 4.55 -7.45
C MET A 152 -3.31 3.70 -7.50
N VAL A 153 -3.34 2.61 -8.26
CA VAL A 153 -4.44 1.64 -8.20
C VAL A 153 -4.58 1.10 -6.77
N LEU A 154 -3.47 0.66 -6.16
CA LEU A 154 -3.48 0.16 -4.77
C LEU A 154 -3.90 1.24 -3.77
N MET A 155 -3.48 2.50 -3.97
CA MET A 155 -3.93 3.62 -3.14
C MET A 155 -5.42 3.91 -3.30
N GLY A 156 -5.99 3.76 -4.50
CA GLY A 156 -7.44 3.85 -4.71
C GLY A 156 -8.21 2.82 -3.90
N ALA A 157 -7.77 1.57 -3.95
CA ALA A 157 -8.37 0.47 -3.18
C ALA A 157 -8.26 0.71 -1.66
N LEU A 158 -7.12 1.23 -1.19
CA LEU A 158 -6.96 1.63 0.21
C LEU A 158 -7.89 2.80 0.58
N ALA A 159 -7.92 3.83 -0.25
CA ALA A 159 -8.65 5.07 0.01
C ALA A 159 -10.15 4.84 0.19
N ARG A 160 -10.74 3.93 -0.60
CA ARG A 160 -12.13 3.46 -0.47
C ARG A 160 -12.50 2.95 0.92
N ARG A 161 -11.51 2.47 1.68
CA ARG A 161 -11.64 1.81 2.99
C ARG A 161 -11.19 2.72 4.15
N LEU A 162 -10.66 3.90 3.86
CA LEU A 162 -10.27 4.90 4.85
C LEU A 162 -11.34 6.00 4.94
N SER A 163 -11.52 6.55 6.15
CA SER A 163 -12.44 7.67 6.38
C SER A 163 -11.77 9.02 6.04
N ILE A 164 -11.14 9.11 4.88
CA ILE A 164 -10.55 10.33 4.32
C ILE A 164 -11.39 10.75 3.11
N SER A 165 -11.69 12.04 2.97
CA SER A 165 -12.54 12.52 1.87
C SER A 165 -11.87 12.30 0.52
N ARG A 166 -12.69 12.12 -0.53
CA ARG A 166 -12.17 11.93 -1.89
C ARG A 166 -11.38 13.14 -2.35
N GLU A 167 -11.84 14.33 -2.00
CA GLU A 167 -11.22 15.60 -2.31
C GLU A 167 -9.79 15.67 -1.73
N ALA A 168 -9.59 15.22 -0.49
CA ALA A 168 -8.27 15.19 0.13
C ALA A 168 -7.30 14.23 -0.59
N TRP A 169 -7.80 13.12 -1.14
CA TRP A 169 -7.00 12.23 -1.98
C TRP A 169 -6.63 12.86 -3.33
N GLU A 170 -7.57 13.56 -3.96
CA GLU A 170 -7.35 14.26 -5.24
C GLU A 170 -6.32 15.39 -5.09
N GLU A 171 -6.41 16.17 -4.01
CA GLU A 171 -5.41 17.17 -3.64
C GLU A 171 -4.04 16.54 -3.35
N ALA A 172 -4.01 15.44 -2.60
CA ALA A 172 -2.78 14.72 -2.29
C ALA A 172 -2.09 14.15 -3.55
N LEU A 173 -2.87 13.66 -4.53
CA LEU A 173 -2.38 13.22 -5.83
C LEU A 173 -1.77 14.39 -6.60
N ALA A 174 -2.50 15.50 -6.74
CA ALA A 174 -2.03 16.69 -7.44
C ALA A 174 -0.74 17.26 -6.84
N ALA A 175 -0.61 17.22 -5.51
CA ALA A 175 0.58 17.73 -4.82
C ALA A 175 1.77 16.75 -4.79
N SER A 176 1.57 15.48 -5.14
CA SER A 176 2.61 14.44 -5.07
C SER A 176 3.12 13.97 -6.43
N VAL A 177 2.26 14.04 -7.45
CA VAL A 177 2.52 13.52 -8.79
C VAL A 177 2.85 14.71 -9.71
N PRO A 178 3.92 14.63 -10.52
CA PRO A 178 4.20 15.66 -11.51
C PRO A 178 3.02 15.88 -12.46
N GLU A 179 2.71 17.14 -12.76
CA GLU A 179 1.53 17.56 -13.56
C GLU A 179 1.32 16.72 -14.83
N ARG A 180 2.40 16.50 -15.60
CA ARG A 180 2.38 15.69 -16.84
C ARG A 180 1.91 14.24 -16.67
N PHE A 181 1.91 13.72 -15.45
CA PHE A 181 1.47 12.36 -15.12
C PHE A 181 0.21 12.35 -14.26
N LEU A 182 -0.34 13.50 -13.88
CA LEU A 182 -1.43 13.59 -12.92
C LEU A 182 -2.69 12.87 -13.41
N GLU A 183 -3.11 13.13 -14.65
CA GLU A 183 -4.35 12.55 -15.20
C GLU A 183 -4.31 11.02 -15.30
N VAL A 184 -3.19 10.44 -15.74
CA VAL A 184 -3.05 8.97 -15.79
C VAL A 184 -3.01 8.34 -14.39
N ASN A 185 -2.44 9.04 -13.40
CA ASN A 185 -2.43 8.60 -12.01
C ASN A 185 -3.82 8.71 -11.36
N LYS A 186 -4.58 9.78 -11.63
CA LYS A 186 -5.99 9.92 -11.20
C LYS A 186 -6.85 8.80 -11.79
N LYS A 187 -6.71 8.48 -13.07
CA LYS A 187 -7.44 7.38 -13.71
C LYS A 187 -7.11 6.03 -13.05
N ALA A 188 -5.83 5.76 -12.78
CA ALA A 188 -5.41 4.56 -12.09
C ALA A 188 -5.96 4.49 -10.65
N PHE A 189 -5.90 5.59 -9.91
CA PHE A 189 -6.48 5.70 -8.58
C PHE A 189 -7.99 5.43 -8.59
N ASN A 190 -8.74 6.00 -9.54
CA ASN A 190 -10.18 5.78 -9.68
C ASN A 190 -10.50 4.31 -9.98
N LEU A 191 -9.76 3.65 -10.88
CA LEU A 191 -9.94 2.21 -11.15
C LEU A 191 -9.70 1.35 -9.90
N GLY A 192 -8.74 1.75 -9.06
CA GLY A 192 -8.49 1.13 -7.76
C GLY A 192 -9.60 1.38 -6.75
N TRP A 193 -10.15 2.60 -6.71
CA TRP A 193 -11.26 2.99 -5.84
C TRP A 193 -12.53 2.17 -6.11
N GLU A 194 -12.72 1.72 -7.34
CA GLU A 194 -13.84 0.86 -7.75
C GLU A 194 -13.70 -0.61 -7.28
N GLN A 195 -12.57 -1.00 -6.65
CA GLN A 195 -12.30 -2.33 -6.08
C GLN A 195 -12.51 -2.38 -4.56
#